data_AF-A0A9D0AX68-F1
#
_entry.id   AF-A0A9D0AX68-F1
#
_cell.length_a   1.000
_cell.length_b   1.000
_cell.length_c   1.000
_cell.angle_alpha   90.00
_cell.angle_beta   90.00
_cell.angle_gamma   90.00
#
_symmetry.space_group_name_H-M   'P 1'
#
loop_
_entity.id
_entity.type
_entity.pdbx_description
1 polymer ?
#
loop_
_entity_poly.entity_id
_entity_poly.type
_entity_poly.pdbx_seq_one_letter_code
_entity_poly.pdbx_strand_id
1 'polypeptide(L)'
;MNNLAKSVIILLFFSHITLGSTIWNGKIGNLDISWTTEDIIAVKTGKVIFSAKELAKQDFEADFMADNSLKNIKCDYEREFIILSIVGRIASFQETEYVNCDSTPHPTIMIKYVARDLVSGNKIKLNNLFSEADLVTALKNDSLIKTALSKTNPQKSVARISGIVNNLHITKIDNLNQLMLNGLYKALEWSEITVKGCNYRLDKDFLTQFAFHHLNKGQVAVRLNLLPNTSACQTKDIQLGLYLPIPNRLKIELEQANKGKAGFLMAKSINTATKIAFTTSNTKSNKITQSTASKTIPNKSANNYEKILFTVRSGHTLYGIAKHFDRTVSDIINWNNLQPPYKIFAGQKLTILIDKLSQYKIITASGINVRSSPKLGNNIVGRLQFGMKVKQLARIDKLVEIGRFRNYWYKIETANGKKGWIFGRYLSDFIPMGAEKKAKFYFQIAKQRLKKRLNLPNQINLIDFLDTIKNDMLASPKRAEKLAMLHLRSLTKLIVMSKGNFIDKSLDKVIKFIQSTRQSQILDNNRYLSKEINKLRIAVDNTGHLKKDTVIKQIDEWLQLIK
;
A
#
# COMPACT_ATOMS: atom_id res chain seq x y z
N MET A 1 -32.97 -6.08 -74.73
CA MET A 1 -32.55 -6.74 -73.48
C MET A 1 -31.45 -5.90 -72.85
N ASN A 2 -31.55 -5.68 -71.53
CA ASN A 2 -30.55 -5.13 -70.61
C ASN A 2 -30.27 -3.62 -70.59
N ASN A 3 -31.06 -2.93 -69.76
CA ASN A 3 -30.60 -1.81 -68.94
C ASN A 3 -30.10 -2.36 -67.60
N LEU A 4 -28.90 -1.97 -67.15
CA LEU A 4 -28.44 -2.18 -65.77
C LEU A 4 -27.86 -0.87 -65.25
N ALA A 5 -28.63 -0.22 -64.38
CA ALA A 5 -28.23 0.93 -63.61
C ALA A 5 -27.77 0.49 -62.22
N LYS A 6 -26.60 1.02 -61.83
CA LYS A 6 -26.20 1.49 -60.49
C LYS A 6 -26.45 0.58 -59.28
N SER A 7 -25.35 0.21 -58.61
CA SER A 7 -25.25 0.52 -57.17
C SER A 7 -23.82 0.88 -56.78
N VAL A 8 -23.74 2.02 -56.11
CA VAL A 8 -22.57 2.74 -55.63
C VAL A 8 -21.95 1.96 -54.47
N ILE A 9 -20.70 1.52 -54.63
CA ILE A 9 -19.88 0.98 -53.54
C ILE A 9 -19.39 2.17 -52.72
N ILE A 10 -20.07 2.43 -51.60
CA ILE A 10 -19.59 3.34 -50.57
C ILE A 10 -18.38 2.66 -49.91
N LEU A 11 -17.18 3.06 -50.33
CA LEU A 11 -15.93 2.83 -49.60
C LEU A 11 -15.98 3.61 -48.29
N LEU A 12 -16.55 3.00 -47.25
CA LEU A 12 -16.25 3.39 -45.88
C LEU A 12 -14.80 3.00 -45.63
N PHE A 13 -13.93 3.99 -45.48
CA PHE A 13 -12.63 3.86 -44.86
C PHE A 13 -12.82 3.28 -43.45
N PHE A 14 -12.88 1.96 -43.34
CA PHE A 14 -12.48 1.31 -42.11
C PHE A 14 -10.97 1.49 -42.04
N SER A 15 -10.53 2.47 -41.25
CA SER A 15 -9.22 2.39 -40.63
C SER A 15 -9.06 0.96 -40.13
N HIS A 16 -7.99 0.29 -40.57
CA HIS A 16 -7.65 -1.04 -40.08
C HIS A 16 -7.41 -0.94 -38.57
N ILE A 17 -8.48 -1.05 -37.79
CA ILE A 17 -8.42 -1.46 -36.40
C ILE A 17 -7.91 -2.88 -36.51
N THR A 18 -6.66 -3.11 -36.10
CA THR A 18 -6.16 -4.45 -35.85
C THR A 18 -7.08 -5.06 -34.79
N LEU A 19 -8.12 -5.77 -35.23
CA LEU A 19 -9.11 -6.37 -34.33
C LEU A 19 -8.39 -7.49 -33.59
N GLY A 20 -8.16 -7.28 -32.29
CA GLY A 20 -7.87 -8.37 -31.37
C GLY A 20 -8.92 -9.46 -31.49
N SER A 21 -8.59 -10.67 -31.08
CA SER A 21 -9.54 -11.79 -31.15
C SER A 21 -10.82 -11.45 -30.39
N THR A 22 -11.95 -11.60 -31.07
CA THR A 22 -13.28 -11.40 -30.48
C THR A 22 -13.49 -12.37 -29.33
N ILE A 23 -13.82 -11.84 -28.16
CA ILE A 23 -14.19 -12.60 -26.96
C ILE A 23 -15.70 -12.75 -26.91
N TRP A 24 -16.43 -11.66 -27.12
CA TRP A 24 -17.89 -11.64 -27.12
C TRP A 24 -18.42 -10.42 -27.88
N ASN A 25 -19.57 -10.57 -28.55
CA ASN A 25 -20.32 -9.46 -29.11
C ASN A 25 -21.79 -9.61 -28.74
N GLY A 26 -22.50 -8.50 -28.60
CA GLY A 26 -23.94 -8.54 -28.41
C GLY A 26 -24.60 -7.19 -28.53
N LYS A 27 -25.92 -7.22 -28.77
CA LYS A 27 -26.75 -6.04 -28.96
C LYS A 27 -27.75 -5.89 -27.83
N ILE A 28 -27.86 -4.68 -27.29
CA ILE A 28 -28.74 -4.33 -26.17
C ILE A 28 -29.50 -3.07 -26.55
N GLY A 29 -30.73 -3.23 -27.05
CA GLY A 29 -31.49 -2.12 -27.62
C GLY A 29 -30.75 -1.51 -28.82
N ASN A 30 -30.35 -0.24 -28.70
CA ASN A 30 -29.54 0.47 -29.70
C ASN A 30 -28.05 0.53 -29.37
N LEU A 31 -27.59 -0.28 -28.42
CA LEU A 31 -26.18 -0.41 -28.04
C LEU A 31 -25.61 -1.70 -28.61
N ASP A 32 -24.63 -1.59 -29.48
CA ASP A 32 -23.81 -2.71 -29.95
C ASP A 32 -22.54 -2.76 -29.10
N ILE A 33 -22.31 -3.87 -28.41
CA ILE A 33 -21.16 -4.07 -27.53
C ILE A 33 -20.22 -5.08 -28.18
N SER A 34 -18.95 -4.71 -28.29
CA SER A 34 -17.89 -5.61 -28.75
C SER A 34 -16.79 -5.71 -27.70
N TRP A 35 -16.51 -6.94 -27.31
CA TRP A 35 -15.46 -7.31 -26.38
C TRP A 35 -14.39 -8.09 -27.14
N THR A 36 -13.21 -7.52 -27.24
CA THR A 36 -12.03 -8.10 -27.87
C THR A 36 -10.86 -8.14 -26.88
N THR A 37 -9.77 -8.79 -27.24
CA THR A 37 -8.55 -8.74 -26.43
C THR A 37 -7.92 -7.35 -26.34
N GLU A 38 -8.27 -6.44 -27.25
CA GLU A 38 -7.67 -5.10 -27.38
C GLU A 38 -8.54 -3.98 -26.78
N ASP A 39 -9.86 -4.11 -26.85
CA ASP A 39 -10.80 -3.12 -26.29
C ASP A 39 -12.17 -3.75 -25.98
N ILE A 40 -12.90 -3.06 -25.10
CA ILE A 40 -14.33 -3.26 -24.84
C ILE A 40 -15.02 -1.97 -25.27
N ILE A 41 -15.74 -2.05 -26.38
CA ILE A 41 -16.42 -0.90 -26.96
C ILE A 41 -17.93 -1.05 -26.86
N ALA A 42 -18.62 0.05 -26.59
CA ALA A 42 -20.06 0.17 -26.81
C ALA A 42 -20.33 1.24 -27.87
N VAL A 43 -21.11 0.88 -28.88
CA VAL A 43 -21.45 1.72 -30.01
C VAL A 43 -22.95 2.01 -29.97
N LYS A 44 -23.32 3.28 -30.10
CA LYS A 44 -24.71 3.72 -30.24
C LYS A 44 -24.82 4.51 -31.52
N THR A 45 -25.74 4.11 -32.41
CA THR A 45 -25.98 4.78 -33.69
C THR A 45 -24.68 5.05 -34.48
N GLY A 46 -23.81 4.04 -34.57
CA GLY A 46 -22.53 4.13 -35.28
C GLY A 46 -21.41 4.90 -34.56
N LYS A 47 -21.68 5.52 -33.41
CA LYS A 47 -20.70 6.25 -32.61
C LYS A 47 -20.23 5.40 -31.41
N VAL A 48 -18.93 5.25 -31.23
CA VAL A 48 -18.34 4.69 -29.99
C VAL A 48 -18.66 5.65 -28.84
N ILE A 49 -19.38 5.16 -27.83
CA ILE A 49 -19.75 5.94 -26.63
C ILE A 49 -19.06 5.44 -25.36
N PHE A 50 -18.48 4.24 -25.40
CA PHE A 50 -17.62 3.70 -24.35
C PHE A 50 -16.48 2.92 -24.99
N SER A 51 -15.28 3.07 -24.43
CA SER A 51 -14.09 2.29 -24.75
C SER A 51 -13.33 2.06 -23.44
N ALA A 52 -13.08 0.80 -23.08
CA ALA A 52 -12.27 0.47 -21.91
C ALA A 52 -10.82 0.94 -22.10
N LYS A 53 -10.32 0.94 -23.34
CA LYS A 53 -9.01 1.49 -23.70
C LYS A 53 -8.95 2.99 -23.48
N GLU A 54 -9.95 3.75 -23.93
CA GLU A 54 -9.99 5.19 -23.70
C GLU A 54 -10.18 5.52 -22.22
N LEU A 55 -10.99 4.75 -21.50
CA LEU A 55 -11.12 4.87 -20.04
C LEU A 55 -9.77 4.64 -19.33
N ALA A 56 -9.06 3.56 -19.68
CA ALA A 56 -7.76 3.27 -19.09
C ALA A 56 -6.72 4.35 -19.43
N LYS A 57 -6.80 4.94 -20.63
CA LYS A 57 -5.97 6.06 -21.04
C LYS A 57 -6.26 7.32 -20.23
N GLN A 58 -7.53 7.67 -20.04
CA GLN A 58 -7.94 8.82 -19.23
C GLN A 58 -7.50 8.68 -17.76
N ASP A 59 -7.68 7.49 -17.18
CA ASP A 59 -7.19 7.18 -15.83
C ASP A 59 -5.65 7.34 -15.77
N PHE A 60 -4.92 6.80 -16.76
CA PHE A 60 -3.46 6.97 -16.86
C PHE A 60 -3.03 8.44 -16.99
N GLU A 61 -3.69 9.22 -17.85
CA GLU A 61 -3.39 10.64 -18.02
C GLU A 61 -3.67 11.44 -16.74
N ALA A 62 -4.78 11.15 -16.06
CA ALA A 62 -5.12 11.78 -14.79
C ALA A 62 -4.11 11.44 -13.68
N ASP A 63 -3.70 10.17 -13.57
CA ASP A 63 -2.84 9.70 -12.48
C ASP A 63 -1.35 10.00 -12.71
N PHE A 64 -0.89 10.05 -13.97
CA PHE A 64 0.54 10.15 -14.30
C PHE A 64 0.91 11.38 -15.13
N MET A 65 -0.02 12.00 -15.86
CA MET A 65 0.25 13.15 -16.74
C MET A 65 -0.27 14.48 -16.18
N ALA A 66 -1.22 14.49 -15.24
CA ALA A 66 -1.69 15.72 -14.60
C ALA A 66 -0.69 16.25 -13.54
N ASP A 67 0.07 15.37 -12.89
CA ASP A 67 1.08 15.72 -11.88
C ASP A 67 2.45 15.94 -12.53
N ASN A 68 2.93 17.19 -12.52
CA ASN A 68 4.24 17.56 -13.08
C ASN A 68 5.43 16.84 -12.42
N SER A 69 5.27 16.29 -11.21
CA SER A 69 6.32 15.53 -10.51
C SER A 69 6.51 14.10 -11.04
N LEU A 70 5.52 13.54 -11.74
CA LEU A 70 5.54 12.18 -12.29
C LEU A 70 5.86 12.12 -13.79
N LYS A 71 5.75 13.24 -14.51
CA LYS A 71 5.99 13.32 -15.97
C LYS A 71 7.37 12.83 -16.44
N ASN A 72 8.38 12.92 -15.59
CA ASN A 72 9.77 12.52 -15.91
C ASN A 72 10.18 11.17 -15.28
N ILE A 73 9.25 10.49 -14.62
CA ILE A 73 9.48 9.18 -13.98
C ILE A 73 8.88 8.13 -14.90
N LYS A 74 9.67 7.14 -15.33
CA LYS A 74 9.15 6.03 -16.12
C LYS A 74 8.19 5.21 -15.26
N CYS A 75 6.93 5.12 -15.68
CA CYS A 75 5.91 4.30 -15.08
C CYS A 75 5.28 3.44 -16.17
N ASP A 76 5.31 2.13 -15.98
CA ASP A 76 4.52 1.17 -16.73
C ASP A 76 3.18 0.98 -16.02
N TYR A 77 2.10 1.19 -16.77
CA TYR A 77 0.73 1.09 -16.31
C TYR A 77 0.00 0.06 -17.17
N GLU A 78 -0.53 -0.99 -16.57
CA GLU A 78 -1.33 -2.01 -17.27
C GLU A 78 -2.70 -2.13 -16.60
N ARG A 79 -3.73 -2.13 -17.43
CA ARG A 79 -5.12 -2.37 -17.06
C ARG A 79 -5.63 -3.60 -17.77
N GLU A 80 -6.17 -4.52 -16.99
CA GLU A 80 -6.84 -5.71 -17.49
C GLU A 80 -8.31 -5.64 -17.11
N PHE A 81 -9.19 -5.92 -18.08
CA PHE A 81 -10.63 -5.93 -17.88
C PHE A 81 -11.19 -7.30 -18.25
N ILE A 82 -11.93 -7.90 -17.33
CA ILE A 82 -12.78 -9.06 -17.59
C ILE A 82 -14.22 -8.63 -17.36
N ILE A 83 -15.10 -8.79 -18.36
CA ILE A 83 -16.52 -8.53 -18.17
C ILE A 83 -17.13 -9.69 -17.39
N LEU A 84 -17.60 -9.38 -16.18
CA LEU A 84 -18.27 -10.32 -15.30
C LEU A 84 -19.75 -10.44 -15.66
N SER A 85 -20.44 -9.33 -15.94
CA SER A 85 -21.85 -9.39 -16.35
C SER A 85 -22.23 -8.19 -17.19
N ILE A 86 -23.18 -8.37 -18.10
CA ILE A 86 -23.82 -7.30 -18.85
C ILE A 86 -25.34 -7.45 -18.66
N VAL A 87 -25.96 -6.45 -18.02
CA VAL A 87 -27.40 -6.41 -17.74
C VAL A 87 -27.93 -5.06 -18.20
N GLY A 88 -28.65 -5.05 -19.32
CA GLY A 88 -29.03 -3.81 -19.98
C GLY A 88 -27.79 -2.99 -20.32
N ARG A 89 -27.79 -1.70 -19.97
CA ARG A 89 -26.62 -0.83 -20.14
C ARG A 89 -25.53 -0.98 -19.07
N ILE A 90 -25.73 -1.87 -18.09
CA ILE A 90 -24.81 -2.02 -16.96
C ILE A 90 -23.83 -3.14 -17.25
N ALA A 91 -22.54 -2.81 -17.28
CA ALA A 91 -21.47 -3.80 -17.32
C ALA A 91 -20.72 -3.82 -15.99
N SER A 92 -20.52 -5.02 -15.44
CA SER A 92 -19.67 -5.25 -14.29
C SER A 92 -18.35 -5.85 -14.76
N PHE A 93 -17.25 -5.25 -14.31
CA PHE A 93 -15.89 -5.64 -14.69
C PHE A 93 -15.14 -6.15 -13.47
N GLN A 94 -14.29 -7.14 -13.65
CA GLN A 94 -13.11 -7.32 -12.83
C GLN A 94 -11.99 -6.51 -13.49
N GLU A 95 -11.55 -5.47 -12.80
CA GLU A 95 -10.46 -4.60 -13.23
C GLU A 95 -9.20 -4.99 -12.44
N THR A 96 -8.14 -5.39 -13.15
CA THR A 96 -6.79 -5.47 -12.59
C THR A 96 -6.04 -4.23 -13.01
N GLU A 97 -5.43 -3.56 -12.03
CA GLU A 97 -4.58 -2.39 -12.24
C GLU A 97 -3.18 -2.73 -11.75
N TYR A 98 -2.22 -2.64 -12.66
CA TYR A 98 -0.80 -2.82 -12.41
C TYR A 98 -0.08 -1.50 -12.67
N VAL A 99 0.63 -1.00 -11.67
CA VAL A 99 1.43 0.23 -11.78
C VAL A 99 2.84 -0.06 -11.34
N ASN A 100 3.83 0.19 -12.18
CA ASN A 100 5.24 0.03 -11.86
C ASN A 100 6.02 1.29 -12.25
N CYS A 101 6.39 2.12 -11.27
CA CYS A 101 7.19 3.32 -11.50
C CYS A 101 8.63 3.13 -11.04
N ASP A 102 9.59 3.70 -11.77
CA ASP A 102 11.01 3.71 -11.39
C ASP A 102 11.25 4.32 -10.00
N SER A 103 10.39 5.23 -9.55
CA SER A 103 10.44 5.86 -8.23
C SER A 103 9.81 5.03 -7.11
N THR A 104 9.03 4.00 -7.43
CA THR A 104 8.34 3.18 -6.43
C THR A 104 9.12 1.88 -6.19
N PRO A 105 9.24 1.43 -4.93
CA PRO A 105 10.03 0.24 -4.62
C PRO A 105 9.38 -1.07 -5.10
N HIS A 106 8.15 -1.00 -5.61
CA HIS A 106 7.41 -2.13 -6.15
C HIS A 106 6.26 -1.75 -7.07
N PRO A 107 5.88 -2.67 -7.97
CA PRO A 107 4.61 -2.55 -8.64
C PRO A 107 3.49 -2.66 -7.63
N THR A 108 2.43 -1.92 -7.88
CA THR A 108 1.15 -2.06 -7.17
C THR A 108 0.23 -2.84 -8.07
N ILE A 109 -0.38 -3.90 -7.53
CA ILE A 109 -1.43 -4.66 -8.20
C ILE A 109 -2.69 -4.55 -7.37
N MET A 110 -3.78 -4.13 -7.99
CA MET A 110 -5.10 -4.07 -7.40
C MET A 110 -6.09 -4.80 -8.30
N ILE A 111 -6.85 -5.73 -7.73
CA ILE A 111 -7.97 -6.40 -8.41
C ILE A 111 -9.25 -5.91 -7.74
N LYS A 112 -10.18 -5.35 -8.51
CA LYS A 112 -11.44 -4.81 -8.00
C LYS A 112 -12.60 -5.11 -8.92
N TYR A 113 -13.80 -5.25 -8.37
CA TYR A 113 -15.02 -5.24 -9.18
C TYR A 113 -15.47 -3.80 -9.39
N VAL A 114 -16.02 -3.48 -10.55
CA VAL A 114 -16.60 -2.17 -10.84
C VAL A 114 -17.81 -2.34 -11.75
N ALA A 115 -18.97 -1.87 -11.33
CA ALA A 115 -20.16 -1.75 -12.18
C ALA A 115 -20.23 -0.36 -12.82
N ARG A 116 -20.43 -0.29 -14.13
CA ARG A 116 -20.49 0.95 -14.92
C ARG A 116 -21.69 0.98 -15.84
N ASP A 117 -22.20 2.18 -16.09
CA ASP A 117 -23.15 2.44 -17.17
C ASP A 117 -22.36 2.58 -18.47
N LEU A 118 -22.57 1.69 -19.44
CA LEU A 118 -21.90 1.71 -20.74
C LEU A 118 -22.28 2.92 -21.61
N VAL A 119 -23.31 3.69 -21.23
CA VAL A 119 -23.66 4.93 -21.94
C VAL A 119 -22.89 6.13 -21.42
N SER A 120 -22.75 6.24 -20.09
CA SER A 120 -22.09 7.39 -19.47
C SER A 120 -20.64 7.12 -19.05
N GLY A 121 -20.20 5.86 -19.02
CA GLY A 121 -18.91 5.42 -18.47
C GLY A 121 -18.82 5.46 -16.94
N ASN A 122 -19.80 6.09 -16.27
CA ASN A 122 -19.80 6.33 -14.84
C ASN A 122 -20.03 5.05 -14.03
N LYS A 123 -19.42 4.98 -12.85
CA LYS A 123 -19.67 3.92 -11.87
C LYS A 123 -21.12 3.98 -11.39
N ILE A 124 -21.77 2.83 -11.28
CA ILE A 124 -23.12 2.70 -10.74
C ILE A 124 -23.05 2.19 -9.32
N LYS A 125 -23.78 2.82 -8.40
CA LYS A 125 -23.95 2.30 -7.04
C LYS A 125 -25.13 1.35 -6.97
N LEU A 126 -24.99 0.27 -6.20
CA LEU A 126 -26.04 -0.73 -6.02
C LEU A 126 -27.31 -0.16 -5.38
N ASN A 127 -27.20 0.84 -4.51
CA ASN A 127 -28.36 1.56 -3.94
C ASN A 127 -29.04 2.53 -4.91
N ASN A 128 -28.48 2.73 -6.11
CA ASN A 128 -29.22 3.34 -7.22
C ASN A 128 -30.05 2.31 -7.98
N LEU A 129 -29.91 1.01 -7.68
CA LEU A 129 -30.55 -0.13 -8.36
C LEU A 129 -31.60 -0.83 -7.49
N PHE A 130 -31.30 -0.99 -6.20
CA PHE A 130 -32.13 -1.67 -5.22
C PHE A 130 -32.49 -0.72 -4.07
N SER A 131 -33.60 -1.02 -3.38
CA SER A 131 -34.00 -0.24 -2.22
C SER A 131 -32.98 -0.35 -1.09
N GLU A 132 -32.87 0.69 -0.28
CA GLU A 132 -31.97 0.67 0.87
C GLU A 132 -32.35 -0.43 1.86
N ALA A 133 -33.67 -0.66 2.06
CA ALA A 133 -34.19 -1.69 2.93
C ALA A 133 -33.76 -3.10 2.49
N ASP A 134 -33.83 -3.40 1.19
CA ASP A 134 -33.42 -4.69 0.65
C ASP A 134 -31.92 -4.91 0.83
N LEU A 135 -31.12 -3.86 0.58
CA LEU A 135 -29.67 -3.92 0.71
C LEU A 135 -29.23 -4.15 2.15
N VAL A 136 -29.80 -3.40 3.09
CA VAL A 136 -29.53 -3.57 4.52
C VAL A 136 -29.92 -4.98 4.97
N THR A 137 -31.10 -5.45 4.55
CA THR A 137 -31.59 -6.79 4.90
C THR A 137 -30.65 -7.88 4.35
N ALA A 138 -30.28 -7.80 3.07
CA ALA A 138 -29.38 -8.77 2.45
C ALA A 138 -27.98 -8.75 3.09
N LEU A 139 -27.41 -7.57 3.33
CA LEU A 139 -26.10 -7.43 3.98
C LEU A 139 -26.11 -7.99 5.40
N LYS A 140 -27.13 -7.69 6.21
CA LYS A 140 -27.28 -8.26 7.56
C LYS A 140 -27.48 -9.77 7.55
N ASN A 141 -27.97 -10.33 6.45
CA ASN A 141 -28.16 -11.77 6.29
C ASN A 141 -26.89 -12.52 5.88
N ASP A 142 -25.87 -11.84 5.33
CA ASP A 142 -24.60 -12.43 4.93
C ASP A 142 -23.79 -12.90 6.16
N SER A 143 -23.26 -14.13 6.09
CA SER A 143 -22.54 -14.77 7.20
C SER A 143 -21.25 -14.05 7.63
N LEU A 144 -20.50 -13.48 6.67
CA LEU A 144 -19.28 -12.73 6.95
C LEU A 144 -19.62 -11.42 7.64
N ILE A 145 -20.69 -10.76 7.19
CA ILE A 145 -21.18 -9.52 7.79
C ILE A 145 -21.75 -9.77 9.19
N LYS A 146 -22.54 -10.81 9.41
CA LYS A 146 -23.00 -11.22 10.74
C LYS A 146 -21.83 -11.43 11.71
N THR A 147 -20.81 -12.16 11.25
CA THR A 147 -19.59 -12.42 12.04
C THR A 147 -18.81 -11.14 12.33
N ALA A 148 -18.71 -10.24 11.35
CA ALA A 148 -18.03 -8.97 11.53
C ALA A 148 -18.77 -8.09 12.54
N LEU A 149 -20.10 -8.00 12.44
CA LEU A 149 -20.96 -7.24 13.34
C LEU A 149 -20.93 -7.79 14.78
N SER A 150 -20.95 -9.11 14.98
CA SER A 150 -20.90 -9.70 16.33
C SER A 150 -19.57 -9.43 17.05
N LYS A 151 -18.48 -9.24 16.30
CA LYS A 151 -17.16 -8.85 16.83
C LYS A 151 -17.04 -7.34 17.09
N THR A 152 -17.96 -6.52 16.58
CA THR A 152 -17.94 -5.08 16.87
C THR A 152 -18.38 -4.86 18.32
N ASN A 153 -17.48 -4.32 19.16
CA ASN A 153 -17.82 -4.01 20.55
C ASN A 153 -18.89 -2.89 20.57
N PRO A 154 -20.12 -3.16 21.04
CA PRO A 154 -21.22 -2.20 21.00
C PRO A 154 -20.86 -0.88 21.69
N GLN A 155 -20.14 -0.91 22.82
CA GLN A 155 -19.74 0.30 23.56
C GLN A 155 -18.68 1.13 22.81
N LYS A 156 -17.78 0.51 22.02
CA LYS A 156 -16.87 1.25 21.13
C LYS A 156 -17.60 1.80 19.91
N SER A 157 -18.64 1.12 19.44
CA SER A 157 -19.52 1.59 18.37
C SER A 157 -20.36 2.77 18.86
N VAL A 158 -20.98 2.70 20.04
CA VAL A 158 -21.78 3.77 20.68
C VAL A 158 -20.91 5.01 20.95
N ALA A 159 -19.71 4.85 21.53
CA ALA A 159 -18.80 5.97 21.78
C ALA A 159 -18.26 6.62 20.48
N ARG A 160 -18.29 5.91 19.35
CA ARG A 160 -17.89 6.42 18.03
C ARG A 160 -19.06 6.99 17.23
N ILE A 161 -20.27 6.46 17.44
CA ILE A 161 -21.53 6.93 16.83
C ILE A 161 -22.11 8.11 17.64
N SER A 162 -21.70 8.31 18.90
CA SER A 162 -22.08 9.45 19.74
C SER A 162 -21.85 10.82 19.08
N GLY A 163 -20.82 10.95 18.22
CA GLY A 163 -20.61 12.17 17.42
C GLY A 163 -21.62 12.39 16.29
N ILE A 164 -22.40 11.36 15.93
CA ILE A 164 -23.44 11.38 14.89
C ILE A 164 -24.85 11.37 15.51
N VAL A 165 -25.04 10.72 16.67
CA VAL A 165 -26.33 10.67 17.39
C VAL A 165 -26.80 12.07 17.80
N ASN A 166 -25.88 12.96 18.18
CA ASN A 166 -26.22 14.33 18.55
C ASN A 166 -26.83 15.14 17.40
N ASN A 167 -26.63 14.72 16.13
CA ASN A 167 -27.23 15.35 14.96
C ASN A 167 -28.49 14.63 14.44
N LEU A 168 -28.91 13.50 15.05
CA LEU A 168 -30.01 12.66 14.56
C LEU A 168 -31.08 12.32 15.62
N HIS A 169 -30.99 12.83 16.87
CA HIS A 169 -31.94 12.55 17.96
C HIS A 169 -32.27 11.06 18.21
N ILE A 170 -31.31 10.16 18.02
CA ILE A 170 -31.51 8.71 18.27
C ILE A 170 -31.10 8.39 19.71
N THR A 171 -32.04 8.45 20.66
CA THR A 171 -31.75 8.41 22.10
C THR A 171 -31.60 7.01 22.71
N LYS A 172 -31.84 5.92 21.96
CA LYS A 172 -31.62 4.53 22.42
C LYS A 172 -31.16 3.61 21.29
N ILE A 173 -30.08 2.86 21.50
CA ILE A 173 -29.62 1.79 20.60
C ILE A 173 -30.32 0.49 21.01
N ASP A 174 -31.66 0.50 20.99
CA ASP A 174 -32.47 -0.72 21.17
C ASP A 174 -32.84 -1.35 19.81
N ASN A 175 -32.36 -0.80 18.70
CA ASN A 175 -32.60 -1.36 17.37
C ASN A 175 -31.32 -1.41 16.51
N LEU A 176 -30.47 -2.44 16.73
CA LEU A 176 -29.58 -2.96 15.68
C LEU A 176 -30.37 -3.29 14.39
N ASN A 177 -31.68 -3.52 14.51
CA ASN A 177 -32.63 -3.70 13.41
C ASN A 177 -32.86 -2.43 12.56
N GLN A 178 -32.61 -1.20 13.06
CA GLN A 178 -32.87 0.07 12.36
C GLN A 178 -31.62 0.73 11.73
N LEU A 179 -30.47 0.05 11.67
CA LEU A 179 -29.32 0.60 10.95
C LEU A 179 -29.65 0.84 9.47
N MET A 180 -29.79 2.11 9.07
CA MET A 180 -29.72 2.56 7.68
C MET A 180 -28.36 2.15 7.06
N LEU A 181 -28.26 2.11 5.73
CA LEU A 181 -27.08 1.64 4.99
C LEU A 181 -25.80 2.40 5.39
N ASN A 182 -25.91 3.70 5.67
CA ASN A 182 -24.81 4.51 6.21
C ASN A 182 -24.39 4.08 7.62
N GLY A 183 -25.34 3.73 8.49
CA GLY A 183 -25.07 3.21 9.83
C GLY A 183 -24.37 1.85 9.76
N LEU A 184 -24.83 0.98 8.86
CA LEU A 184 -24.22 -0.34 8.63
C LEU A 184 -22.79 -0.20 8.07
N TYR A 185 -22.58 0.68 7.08
CA TYR A 185 -21.26 1.01 6.57
C TYR A 185 -20.32 1.47 7.69
N LYS A 186 -20.73 2.46 8.50
CA LYS A 186 -19.90 2.99 9.60
C LYS A 186 -19.56 1.94 10.65
N ALA A 187 -20.48 1.03 10.93
CA ALA A 187 -20.24 -0.09 11.85
C ALA A 187 -19.17 -1.06 11.30
N LEU A 188 -19.10 -1.21 9.98
CA LEU A 188 -18.25 -2.18 9.29
C LEU A 188 -16.95 -1.61 8.72
N GLU A 189 -16.85 -0.30 8.48
CA GLU A 189 -15.68 0.38 7.90
C GLU A 189 -14.39 0.07 8.69
N TRP A 190 -14.52 -0.23 9.98
CA TRP A 190 -13.42 -0.55 10.88
C TRP A 190 -13.52 -1.96 11.50
N SER A 191 -14.45 -2.80 11.03
CA SER A 191 -14.55 -4.18 11.49
C SER A 191 -13.58 -5.04 10.68
N GLU A 192 -12.85 -5.92 11.37
CA GLU A 192 -11.98 -6.89 10.69
C GLU A 192 -12.85 -8.04 10.17
N ILE A 193 -13.11 -8.06 8.86
CA ILE A 193 -13.70 -9.22 8.19
C ILE A 193 -12.55 -10.20 7.95
N THR A 194 -12.37 -11.17 8.86
CA THR A 194 -11.31 -12.16 8.75
C THR A 194 -11.81 -13.42 8.04
N VAL A 195 -11.16 -13.80 6.94
CA VAL A 195 -11.42 -15.04 6.23
C VAL A 195 -10.11 -15.77 6.00
N LYS A 196 -10.00 -17.02 6.47
CA LYS A 196 -8.82 -17.89 6.30
C LYS A 196 -7.48 -17.20 6.67
N GLY A 197 -7.47 -16.42 7.74
CA GLY A 197 -6.29 -15.70 8.23
C GLY A 197 -5.98 -14.38 7.53
N CYS A 198 -6.81 -13.98 6.57
CA CYS A 198 -6.70 -12.70 5.87
C CYS A 198 -7.78 -11.72 6.32
N ASN A 199 -7.39 -10.46 6.48
CA ASN A 199 -8.29 -9.38 6.88
C ASN A 199 -8.74 -8.58 5.66
N TYR A 200 -10.04 -8.35 5.57
CA TYR A 200 -10.71 -7.62 4.51
C TYR A 200 -11.46 -6.42 5.12
N ARG A 201 -11.80 -5.44 4.27
CA ARG A 201 -12.57 -4.25 4.65
C ARG A 201 -13.64 -3.93 3.60
N LEU A 202 -14.69 -3.23 4.03
CA LEU A 202 -15.59 -2.53 3.13
C LEU A 202 -15.04 -1.13 2.85
N ASP A 203 -14.69 -0.87 1.59
CA ASP A 203 -14.24 0.46 1.17
C ASP A 203 -15.43 1.42 1.05
N LYS A 204 -15.17 2.74 1.04
CA LYS A 204 -16.21 3.78 0.97
C LYS A 204 -17.14 3.62 -0.25
N ASP A 205 -16.60 3.10 -1.34
CA ASP A 205 -17.32 2.89 -2.60
C ASP A 205 -17.70 1.41 -2.84
N PHE A 206 -17.77 0.57 -1.81
CA PHE A 206 -18.03 -0.88 -1.96
C PHE A 206 -19.31 -1.20 -2.74
N LEU A 207 -20.34 -0.34 -2.67
CA LEU A 207 -21.59 -0.49 -3.44
C LEU A 207 -21.42 -0.29 -4.95
N THR A 208 -20.27 0.20 -5.42
CA THR A 208 -19.93 0.22 -6.85
C THR A 208 -19.23 -1.06 -7.32
N GLN A 209 -18.82 -1.92 -6.39
CA GLN A 209 -17.96 -3.06 -6.67
C GLN A 209 -18.77 -4.36 -6.76
N PHE A 210 -19.74 -4.40 -7.67
CA PHE A 210 -20.66 -5.54 -7.78
C PHE A 210 -20.77 -6.14 -9.18
N ALA A 211 -21.20 -7.40 -9.23
CA ALA A 211 -21.60 -8.10 -10.44
C ALA A 211 -22.92 -8.86 -10.25
N PHE A 212 -23.77 -8.89 -11.28
CA PHE A 212 -24.99 -9.70 -11.29
C PHE A 212 -24.64 -11.14 -11.66
N HIS A 213 -24.87 -12.08 -10.74
CA HIS A 213 -24.34 -13.42 -10.89
C HIS A 213 -25.31 -14.43 -11.49
N HIS A 214 -26.50 -14.60 -10.92
CA HIS A 214 -27.52 -15.52 -11.43
C HIS A 214 -28.89 -15.12 -10.88
N LEU A 215 -29.96 -15.61 -11.51
CA LEU A 215 -31.32 -15.44 -11.00
C LEU A 215 -31.72 -16.64 -10.15
N ASN A 216 -32.47 -16.39 -9.08
CA ASN A 216 -33.00 -17.42 -8.21
C ASN A 216 -34.38 -16.97 -7.68
N LYS A 217 -35.45 -17.67 -8.06
CA LYS A 217 -36.82 -17.49 -7.50
C LYS A 217 -37.25 -16.02 -7.31
N GLY A 218 -37.24 -15.23 -8.38
CA GLY A 218 -37.63 -13.80 -8.34
C GLY A 218 -36.59 -12.86 -7.72
N GLN A 219 -35.44 -13.38 -7.30
CA GLN A 219 -34.29 -12.63 -6.81
C GLN A 219 -33.12 -12.72 -7.79
N VAL A 220 -32.20 -11.77 -7.69
CA VAL A 220 -30.89 -11.80 -8.34
C VAL A 220 -29.80 -11.94 -7.29
N ALA A 221 -28.91 -12.89 -7.50
CA ALA A 221 -27.68 -13.00 -6.73
C ALA A 221 -26.69 -11.93 -7.22
N VAL A 222 -26.21 -11.10 -6.30
CA VAL A 222 -25.22 -10.05 -6.53
C VAL A 222 -23.95 -10.39 -5.75
N ARG A 223 -22.81 -10.36 -6.44
CA ARG A 223 -21.49 -10.50 -5.81
C ARG A 223 -20.92 -9.13 -5.55
N LEU A 224 -20.53 -8.86 -4.31
CA LEU A 224 -19.76 -7.66 -3.94
C LEU A 224 -18.33 -8.05 -3.64
N ASN A 225 -17.36 -7.39 -4.26
CA ASN A 225 -15.96 -7.65 -3.99
C ASN A 225 -15.52 -7.12 -2.61
N LEU A 226 -14.76 -7.91 -1.85
CA LEU A 226 -14.10 -7.48 -0.62
C LEU A 226 -12.59 -7.31 -0.87
N LEU A 227 -12.09 -6.10 -0.66
CA LEU A 227 -10.68 -5.81 -0.84
C LEU A 227 -9.87 -6.23 0.41
N PRO A 228 -8.73 -6.91 0.23
CA PRO A 228 -7.87 -7.28 1.33
C PRO A 228 -7.15 -6.05 1.92
N ASN A 229 -6.91 -6.05 3.23
CA ASN A 229 -6.16 -5.00 3.93
C ASN A 229 -4.67 -4.98 3.59
N THR A 230 -4.15 -6.07 3.02
CA THR A 230 -2.73 -6.19 2.64
C THR A 230 -2.62 -6.91 1.30
N SER A 231 -1.62 -6.54 0.50
CA SER A 231 -1.33 -7.21 -0.79
C SER A 231 -0.90 -8.67 -0.64
N ALA A 232 -0.51 -9.11 0.57
CA ALA A 232 -0.19 -10.52 0.86
C ALA A 232 -1.45 -11.42 0.88
N CYS A 233 -2.64 -10.84 0.97
CA CYS A 233 -3.93 -11.54 1.06
C CYS A 233 -4.69 -11.60 -0.28
N GLN A 234 -4.01 -11.33 -1.39
CA GLN A 234 -4.60 -11.21 -2.73
C GLN A 234 -5.02 -12.54 -3.38
N THR A 235 -4.83 -13.69 -2.72
CA THR A 235 -5.15 -14.98 -3.32
C THR A 235 -6.57 -15.43 -2.93
N LYS A 236 -7.47 -15.35 -3.92
CA LYS A 236 -8.91 -15.68 -3.95
C LYS A 236 -9.79 -14.48 -3.59
N ASP A 237 -10.33 -13.81 -4.62
CA ASP A 237 -11.34 -12.75 -4.49
C ASP A 237 -12.46 -13.22 -3.56
N ILE A 238 -12.54 -12.60 -2.38
CA ILE A 238 -13.62 -12.90 -1.46
C ILE A 238 -14.79 -12.01 -1.83
N GLN A 239 -15.91 -12.64 -2.13
CA GLN A 239 -17.12 -11.95 -2.52
C GLN A 239 -18.18 -12.13 -1.43
N LEU A 240 -18.89 -11.06 -1.10
CA LEU A 240 -20.17 -11.18 -0.41
C LEU A 240 -21.23 -11.64 -1.41
N GLY A 241 -22.15 -12.49 -0.96
CA GLY A 241 -23.24 -12.99 -1.80
C GLY A 241 -24.58 -12.48 -1.32
N LEU A 242 -25.13 -11.50 -2.02
CA LEU A 242 -26.44 -10.94 -1.69
C LEU A 242 -27.52 -11.50 -2.61
N TYR A 243 -28.65 -11.94 -2.05
CA TYR A 243 -29.85 -12.21 -2.82
C TYR A 243 -30.79 -11.02 -2.66
N LEU A 244 -31.05 -10.31 -3.76
CA LEU A 244 -31.87 -9.09 -3.77
C LEU A 244 -33.13 -9.31 -4.62
N PRO A 245 -34.30 -8.83 -4.20
CA PRO A 245 -35.51 -8.90 -5.02
C PRO A 245 -35.29 -8.16 -6.34
N ILE A 246 -35.75 -8.74 -7.45
CA ILE A 246 -35.58 -8.14 -8.78
C ILE A 246 -36.50 -6.90 -8.89
N PRO A 247 -35.95 -5.69 -9.05
CA PRO A 247 -36.79 -4.50 -9.22
C PRO A 247 -37.41 -4.51 -10.62
N ASN A 248 -38.66 -4.03 -10.74
CA ASN A 248 -39.42 -4.05 -12.01
C ASN A 248 -38.63 -3.49 -13.20
N ARG A 249 -37.89 -2.41 -12.98
CA ARG A 249 -37.06 -1.72 -14.00
C ARG A 249 -35.82 -2.49 -14.49
N LEU A 250 -35.44 -3.59 -13.84
CA LEU A 250 -34.32 -4.45 -14.27
C LEU A 250 -34.81 -5.84 -14.67
N LYS A 251 -36.12 -6.12 -14.54
CA LYS A 251 -36.66 -7.46 -14.71
C LYS A 251 -36.39 -8.00 -16.12
N ILE A 252 -36.71 -7.19 -17.13
CA ILE A 252 -36.53 -7.57 -18.54
C ILE A 252 -35.04 -7.76 -18.82
N GLU A 253 -34.19 -6.82 -18.43
CA GLU A 253 -32.75 -6.85 -18.68
C GLU A 253 -32.08 -8.05 -18.04
N LEU A 254 -32.43 -8.37 -16.79
CA LEU A 254 -31.91 -9.52 -16.06
C LEU A 254 -32.36 -10.85 -16.68
N GLU A 255 -33.61 -10.95 -17.13
CA GLU A 255 -34.12 -12.14 -17.81
C GLU A 255 -33.44 -12.35 -19.16
N GLN A 256 -33.22 -11.28 -19.93
CA GLN A 256 -32.51 -11.35 -21.22
C GLN A 256 -31.05 -11.76 -21.03
N ALA A 257 -30.36 -11.18 -20.04
CA ALA A 257 -28.99 -11.55 -19.68
C ALA A 257 -28.90 -13.01 -19.19
N ASN A 258 -29.85 -13.45 -18.36
CA ASN A 258 -29.90 -14.83 -17.88
C ASN A 258 -30.09 -15.82 -19.05
N LYS A 259 -30.86 -15.46 -20.07
CA LYS A 259 -31.06 -16.27 -21.27
C LYS A 259 -29.93 -16.14 -22.30
N GLY A 260 -28.96 -15.25 -22.07
CA GLY A 260 -27.88 -14.95 -23.03
C GLY A 260 -28.35 -14.25 -24.31
N LYS A 261 -29.56 -13.67 -24.29
CA LYS A 261 -30.16 -12.99 -25.45
C LYS A 261 -29.65 -11.55 -25.62
N ALA A 262 -29.55 -10.82 -24.51
CA ALA A 262 -28.97 -9.47 -24.46
C ALA A 262 -28.12 -9.35 -23.19
N GLY A 263 -26.80 -9.41 -23.37
CA GLY A 263 -25.86 -9.50 -22.26
C GLY A 263 -25.80 -10.90 -21.63
N PHE A 264 -25.17 -10.99 -20.46
CA PHE A 264 -24.96 -12.23 -19.71
C PHE A 264 -24.75 -11.97 -18.22
N LEU A 265 -24.97 -12.98 -17.38
CA LEU A 265 -24.70 -12.92 -15.94
C LEU A 265 -23.35 -13.56 -15.61
N MET A 266 -22.78 -13.26 -14.45
CA MET A 266 -21.45 -13.73 -14.02
C MET A 266 -21.32 -15.25 -13.94
N ALA A 267 -22.38 -16.00 -13.69
CA ALA A 267 -22.35 -17.46 -13.79
C ALA A 267 -21.97 -17.97 -15.20
N LYS A 268 -22.08 -17.11 -16.22
CA LYS A 268 -21.78 -17.39 -17.63
C LYS A 268 -20.65 -16.49 -18.15
N SER A 269 -19.88 -15.85 -17.28
CA SER A 269 -18.79 -14.97 -17.71
C SER A 269 -17.69 -15.75 -18.40
N ILE A 270 -17.04 -15.10 -19.36
CA ILE A 270 -15.90 -15.66 -20.09
C ILE A 270 -14.63 -15.22 -19.35
N ASN A 271 -13.78 -16.17 -18.96
CA ASN A 271 -12.54 -15.88 -18.23
C ASN A 271 -11.38 -15.53 -19.17
N THR A 272 -11.64 -14.61 -20.09
CA THR A 272 -10.65 -14.04 -21.03
C THR A 272 -10.64 -12.54 -20.80
N ALA A 273 -9.47 -11.91 -20.87
CA ALA A 273 -9.34 -10.50 -20.54
C ALA A 273 -8.96 -9.62 -21.73
N THR A 274 -9.37 -8.36 -21.66
CA THR A 274 -8.85 -7.26 -22.47
C THR A 274 -7.67 -6.63 -21.72
N LYS A 275 -6.51 -6.50 -22.36
CA LYS A 275 -5.29 -5.95 -21.73
C LYS A 275 -4.84 -4.69 -22.43
N ILE A 276 -4.66 -3.61 -21.66
CA ILE A 276 -4.29 -2.30 -22.15
C ILE A 276 -3.08 -1.83 -21.33
N ALA A 277 -2.00 -1.42 -22.00
CA ALA A 277 -0.79 -0.94 -21.33
C ALA A 277 -0.37 0.44 -21.85
N PHE A 278 0.08 1.30 -20.93
CA PHE A 278 0.64 2.61 -21.18
C PHE A 278 1.99 2.73 -20.46
N THR A 279 2.89 3.56 -21.00
CA THR A 279 4.15 3.91 -20.32
C THR A 279 4.39 5.41 -20.42
N THR A 280 4.83 6.05 -19.34
CA THR A 280 5.06 7.51 -19.29
C THR A 280 6.24 7.98 -20.16
N SER A 281 7.17 7.09 -20.53
CA SER A 281 8.26 7.41 -21.46
C SER A 281 7.79 7.63 -22.91
N ASN A 282 6.52 7.39 -23.22
CA ASN A 282 5.95 7.56 -24.55
C ASN A 282 5.12 8.85 -24.73
N THR A 283 5.47 9.93 -24.03
CA THR A 283 4.87 11.26 -24.27
C THR A 283 5.90 12.34 -24.58
N LYS A 284 6.71 12.11 -25.63
CA LYS A 284 6.99 13.16 -26.62
C LYS A 284 6.90 12.61 -28.06
N SER A 285 5.77 12.95 -28.66
CA SER A 285 5.47 13.10 -30.09
C SER A 285 5.48 11.85 -30.98
N ASN A 286 4.40 11.75 -31.78
CA ASN A 286 4.46 11.24 -33.15
C ASN A 286 5.78 11.63 -33.83
N LYS A 287 6.66 10.65 -34.08
CA LYS A 287 7.32 10.41 -35.37
C LYS A 287 8.16 9.14 -35.31
N ILE A 288 7.85 8.25 -36.25
CA ILE A 288 8.69 7.16 -36.76
C ILE A 288 10.14 7.67 -36.92
N THR A 289 11.16 6.91 -36.46
CA THR A 289 12.34 6.44 -37.23
C THR A 289 13.29 5.62 -36.34
N GLN A 290 13.75 4.48 -36.85
CA GLN A 290 14.85 3.65 -36.33
C GLN A 290 16.16 4.44 -36.17
N SER A 291 16.96 4.17 -35.13
CA SER A 291 18.42 4.09 -35.29
C SER A 291 19.13 3.44 -34.10
N THR A 292 20.08 2.61 -34.50
CA THR A 292 21.15 1.88 -33.82
C THR A 292 22.18 2.75 -33.10
N ALA A 293 22.77 2.22 -32.02
CA ALA A 293 24.22 2.06 -31.80
C ALA A 293 24.67 2.25 -30.34
N SER A 294 25.45 1.27 -29.88
CA SER A 294 26.14 1.12 -28.60
C SER A 294 26.95 2.33 -28.14
N LYS A 295 27.02 2.53 -26.81
CA LYS A 295 28.20 3.09 -26.14
C LYS A 295 28.49 2.41 -24.79
N THR A 296 29.78 2.23 -24.59
CA THR A 296 30.56 1.44 -23.62
C THR A 296 30.53 1.93 -22.18
N ILE A 297 30.64 0.99 -21.24
CA ILE A 297 30.73 1.16 -19.78
C ILE A 297 32.19 1.49 -19.36
N PRO A 298 32.45 2.46 -18.45
CA PRO A 298 33.75 2.58 -17.80
C PRO A 298 33.86 1.59 -16.63
N ASN A 299 34.91 0.79 -16.68
CA ASN A 299 35.32 -0.20 -15.70
C ASN A 299 35.85 0.49 -14.42
N LYS A 300 35.24 0.24 -13.24
CA LYS A 300 35.80 0.61 -11.93
C LYS A 300 35.59 -0.49 -10.86
N SER A 301 36.68 -1.19 -10.57
CA SER A 301 37.02 -2.05 -9.40
C SER A 301 36.06 -3.17 -8.97
N ALA A 302 36.46 -4.41 -9.22
CA ALA A 302 35.73 -5.65 -8.96
C ALA A 302 35.73 -6.19 -7.50
N ASN A 303 35.93 -5.38 -6.45
CA ASN A 303 36.17 -5.89 -5.07
C ASN A 303 35.05 -5.64 -4.02
N ASN A 304 33.91 -5.04 -4.37
CA ASN A 304 32.86 -4.67 -3.39
C ASN A 304 31.65 -5.60 -3.32
N TYR A 305 31.58 -6.63 -4.15
CA TYR A 305 30.41 -7.50 -4.27
C TYR A 305 30.73 -8.94 -3.86
N GLU A 306 29.76 -9.61 -3.25
CA GLU A 306 29.76 -11.06 -3.01
C GLU A 306 28.82 -11.73 -4.02
N LYS A 307 29.29 -12.82 -4.62
CA LYS A 307 28.51 -13.61 -5.57
C LYS A 307 27.73 -14.68 -4.83
N ILE A 308 26.40 -14.64 -4.94
CA ILE A 308 25.52 -15.71 -4.47
C ILE A 308 24.87 -16.41 -5.66
N LEU A 309 24.58 -17.71 -5.50
CA LEU A 309 23.90 -18.51 -6.51
C LEU A 309 22.47 -18.80 -6.04
N PHE A 310 21.50 -18.13 -6.66
CA PHE A 310 20.09 -18.20 -6.29
C PHE A 310 19.33 -19.18 -7.19
N THR A 311 18.77 -20.24 -6.60
CA THR A 311 17.92 -21.19 -7.33
C THR A 311 16.48 -20.65 -7.44
N VAL A 312 16.05 -20.36 -8.65
CA VAL A 312 14.69 -19.93 -9.01
C VAL A 312 13.69 -21.02 -8.62
N ARG A 313 12.54 -20.63 -8.07
CA ARG A 313 11.43 -21.53 -7.72
C ARG A 313 10.17 -21.09 -8.46
N SER A 314 9.16 -21.96 -8.52
CA SER A 314 7.86 -21.60 -9.10
C SER A 314 7.31 -20.34 -8.43
N GLY A 315 6.87 -19.36 -9.24
CA GLY A 315 6.40 -18.05 -8.77
C GLY A 315 7.49 -16.98 -8.57
N HIS A 316 8.78 -17.30 -8.71
CA HIS A 316 9.83 -16.28 -8.75
C HIS A 316 9.88 -15.57 -10.11
N THR A 317 10.06 -14.26 -10.10
CA THR A 317 10.27 -13.43 -11.29
C THR A 317 11.61 -12.72 -11.18
N LEU A 318 12.23 -12.34 -12.30
CA LEU A 318 13.48 -11.55 -12.28
C LEU A 318 13.32 -10.28 -11.44
N TYR A 319 12.15 -9.65 -11.54
CA TYR A 319 11.76 -8.52 -10.72
C TYR A 319 11.73 -8.86 -9.21
N GLY A 320 11.06 -9.94 -8.83
CA GLY A 320 10.99 -10.39 -7.45
C GLY A 320 12.37 -10.69 -6.86
N ILE A 321 13.26 -11.28 -7.66
CA ILE A 321 14.64 -11.59 -7.28
C ILE A 321 15.47 -10.30 -7.19
N ALA A 322 15.39 -9.41 -8.17
CA ALA A 322 16.07 -8.11 -8.19
C ALA A 322 15.72 -7.26 -6.97
N LYS A 323 14.42 -7.10 -6.71
CA LYS A 323 13.90 -6.40 -5.53
C LYS A 323 14.26 -7.09 -4.22
N HIS A 324 14.32 -8.42 -4.20
CA HIS A 324 14.76 -9.17 -3.02
C HIS A 324 16.23 -8.88 -2.69
N PHE A 325 17.07 -8.62 -3.71
CA PHE A 325 18.51 -8.38 -3.58
C PHE A 325 18.96 -6.91 -3.70
N ASP A 326 18.02 -5.95 -3.82
CA ASP A 326 18.30 -4.50 -3.96
C ASP A 326 19.17 -4.22 -5.17
N ARG A 327 18.81 -4.91 -6.26
CA ARG A 327 19.43 -4.83 -7.58
C ARG A 327 18.39 -4.50 -8.60
N THR A 328 18.86 -4.01 -9.74
CA THR A 328 17.98 -3.81 -10.88
C THR A 328 17.78 -5.13 -11.60
N VAL A 329 16.67 -5.26 -12.32
CA VAL A 329 16.46 -6.40 -13.22
C VAL A 329 17.57 -6.46 -14.28
N SER A 330 18.01 -5.28 -14.76
CA SER A 330 19.14 -5.15 -15.69
C SER A 330 20.42 -5.73 -15.13
N ASP A 331 20.73 -5.47 -13.86
CA ASP A 331 21.90 -6.07 -13.19
C ASP A 331 21.86 -7.60 -13.25
N ILE A 332 20.72 -8.21 -12.86
CA ILE A 332 20.56 -9.67 -12.88
C ILE A 332 20.62 -10.21 -14.31
N ILE A 333 19.99 -9.53 -15.28
CA ILE A 333 20.06 -9.90 -16.69
C ILE A 333 21.51 -9.92 -17.15
N ASN A 334 22.26 -8.85 -16.88
CA ASN A 334 23.64 -8.69 -17.31
C ASN A 334 24.57 -9.71 -16.62
N TRP A 335 24.42 -9.94 -15.31
CA TRP A 335 25.26 -10.91 -14.59
C TRP A 335 25.03 -12.36 -15.00
N ASN A 336 23.85 -12.64 -15.57
CA ASN A 336 23.46 -13.98 -16.01
C ASN A 336 23.35 -14.11 -17.53
N ASN A 337 23.72 -13.06 -18.27
CA ASN A 337 23.62 -12.97 -19.72
C ASN A 337 22.23 -13.39 -20.28
N LEU A 338 21.15 -13.05 -19.57
CA LEU A 338 19.79 -13.44 -19.98
C LEU A 338 19.40 -12.73 -21.27
N GLN A 339 18.80 -13.45 -22.20
CA GLN A 339 18.38 -12.91 -23.50
C GLN A 339 16.87 -12.62 -23.51
N PRO A 340 16.40 -11.62 -24.27
CA PRO A 340 14.97 -11.40 -24.50
C PRO A 340 14.29 -12.70 -24.95
N PRO A 341 13.08 -13.04 -24.44
CA PRO A 341 12.20 -12.25 -23.58
C PRO A 341 12.50 -12.32 -22.06
N TYR A 342 13.76 -12.51 -21.66
CA TYR A 342 14.25 -12.50 -20.27
C TYR A 342 13.48 -13.44 -19.32
N LYS A 343 13.09 -14.61 -19.84
CA LYS A 343 12.40 -15.65 -19.07
C LYS A 343 13.36 -16.30 -18.08
N ILE A 344 12.83 -16.67 -16.91
CA ILE A 344 13.51 -17.52 -15.94
C ILE A 344 12.63 -18.70 -15.58
N PHE A 345 13.24 -19.85 -15.27
CA PHE A 345 12.55 -21.11 -15.02
C PHE A 345 12.80 -21.63 -13.62
N ALA A 346 11.81 -22.31 -13.02
CA ALA A 346 12.02 -23.00 -11.75
C ALA A 346 13.19 -24.00 -11.88
N GLY A 347 14.07 -24.03 -10.89
CA GLY A 347 15.31 -24.81 -10.90
C GLY A 347 16.52 -24.07 -11.49
N GLN A 348 16.33 -22.99 -12.26
CA GLN A 348 17.42 -22.21 -12.84
C GLN A 348 18.25 -21.53 -11.75
N LYS A 349 19.57 -21.56 -11.86
CA LYS A 349 20.48 -20.89 -10.92
C LYS A 349 20.93 -19.56 -11.48
N LEU A 350 20.64 -18.48 -10.76
CA LEU A 350 21.06 -17.12 -11.12
C LEU A 350 22.18 -16.64 -10.20
N THR A 351 23.25 -16.14 -10.81
CA THR A 351 24.29 -15.33 -10.18
C THR A 351 23.73 -13.99 -9.77
N ILE A 352 23.79 -13.67 -8.48
CA ILE A 352 23.42 -12.34 -7.97
C ILE A 352 24.65 -11.75 -7.28
N LEU A 353 25.05 -10.55 -7.68
CA LEU A 353 26.08 -9.80 -6.98
C LEU A 353 25.42 -8.92 -5.93
N ILE A 354 25.46 -9.37 -4.68
CA ILE A 354 25.03 -8.53 -3.56
C ILE A 354 26.21 -7.67 -3.14
N ASP A 355 25.93 -6.44 -2.71
CA ASP A 355 26.92 -5.66 -1.98
C ASP A 355 27.32 -6.53 -0.79
N LYS A 356 28.56 -6.44 -0.32
CA LYS A 356 28.92 -7.00 0.98
C LYS A 356 28.20 -6.20 2.11
N LEU A 357 26.87 -6.24 2.17
CA LEU A 357 25.96 -5.57 3.11
C LEU A 357 25.75 -6.37 4.39
N SER A 358 26.29 -7.59 4.47
CA SER A 358 26.58 -8.27 5.74
C SER A 358 27.58 -7.50 6.62
N GLN A 359 28.19 -6.43 6.08
CA GLN A 359 29.17 -5.61 6.78
C GLN A 359 28.58 -4.45 7.58
N TYR A 360 27.28 -4.15 7.66
CA TYR A 360 26.81 -3.06 8.55
C TYR A 360 25.80 -3.53 9.60
N LYS A 361 25.92 -2.98 10.81
CA LYS A 361 25.03 -3.26 11.94
C LYS A 361 24.66 -1.99 12.70
N ILE A 362 23.49 -1.99 13.34
CA ILE A 362 23.09 -0.95 14.30
C ILE A 362 23.23 -1.47 15.73
N ILE A 363 23.77 -0.63 16.60
CA ILE A 363 23.81 -0.91 18.03
C ILE A 363 22.42 -0.75 18.64
N THR A 364 21.91 -1.79 19.30
CA THR A 364 20.55 -1.84 19.88
C THR A 364 20.49 -1.54 21.39
N ALA A 365 21.61 -1.16 21.98
CA ALA A 365 21.74 -0.77 23.37
C ALA A 365 22.77 0.36 23.55
N SER A 366 22.84 0.95 24.74
CA SER A 366 23.70 2.11 25.05
C SER A 366 24.87 1.69 25.92
N GLY A 367 25.98 2.43 25.86
CA GLY A 367 27.19 2.17 26.66
C GLY A 367 27.86 0.81 26.38
N ILE A 368 27.74 0.29 25.15
CA ILE A 368 28.25 -1.04 24.83
C ILE A 368 29.75 -1.02 24.65
N ASN A 369 30.45 -1.82 25.46
CA ASN A 369 31.90 -1.93 25.42
C ASN A 369 32.35 -2.60 24.11
N VAL A 370 33.28 -1.93 23.44
CA VAL A 370 34.08 -2.48 22.35
C VAL A 370 35.40 -2.94 22.96
N ARG A 371 35.80 -4.18 22.70
CA ARG A 371 36.98 -4.80 23.31
C ARG A 371 38.11 -5.00 22.32
N SER A 372 39.35 -5.01 22.80
CA SER A 372 40.53 -5.29 21.96
C SER A 372 40.47 -6.68 21.33
N SER A 373 39.87 -7.64 22.05
CA SER A 373 39.75 -9.05 21.65
C SER A 373 38.40 -9.65 22.09
N PRO A 374 37.93 -10.73 21.45
CA PRO A 374 36.56 -11.26 21.53
C PRO A 374 36.28 -12.10 22.79
N LYS A 375 36.52 -11.51 23.96
CA LYS A 375 36.30 -12.12 25.29
C LYS A 375 35.99 -11.02 26.29
N LEU A 376 35.14 -11.32 27.27
CA LEU A 376 34.71 -10.35 28.29
C LEU A 376 35.85 -9.79 29.15
N GLY A 377 36.95 -10.52 29.34
CA GLY A 377 38.08 -10.08 30.17
C GLY A 377 39.04 -9.09 29.50
N ASN A 378 38.89 -8.82 28.20
CA ASN A 378 39.85 -8.00 27.48
C ASN A 378 39.59 -6.49 27.61
N ASN A 379 40.65 -5.70 27.41
CA ASN A 379 40.65 -4.24 27.48
C ASN A 379 39.51 -3.62 26.65
N ILE A 380 38.84 -2.64 27.23
CA ILE A 380 37.80 -1.85 26.56
C ILE A 380 38.49 -0.76 25.75
N VAL A 381 38.33 -0.78 24.43
CA VAL A 381 38.93 0.17 23.48
C VAL A 381 37.94 1.25 23.03
N GLY A 382 36.68 1.15 23.46
CA GLY A 382 35.65 2.14 23.19
C GLY A 382 34.30 1.78 23.77
N ARG A 383 33.37 2.74 23.72
CA ARG A 383 31.96 2.54 24.09
C ARG A 383 31.05 3.08 23.00
N LEU A 384 30.01 2.32 22.67
CA LEU A 384 29.04 2.67 21.62
C LEU A 384 27.67 2.95 22.22
N GLN A 385 26.95 3.86 21.57
CA GLN A 385 25.60 4.24 21.94
C GLN A 385 24.56 3.60 21.04
N PHE A 386 23.32 3.58 21.53
CA PHE A 386 22.16 3.11 20.79
C PHE A 386 22.04 3.86 19.46
N GLY A 387 21.70 3.14 18.39
CA GLY A 387 21.47 3.73 17.07
C GLY A 387 22.73 3.96 16.23
N MET A 388 23.93 3.82 16.81
CA MET A 388 25.18 3.95 16.05
C MET A 388 25.25 2.89 14.95
N LYS A 389 25.59 3.32 13.73
CA LYS A 389 25.91 2.43 12.61
C LYS A 389 27.39 2.06 12.67
N VAL A 390 27.68 0.77 12.61
CA VAL A 390 29.05 0.22 12.59
C VAL A 390 29.24 -0.73 11.43
N LYS A 391 30.46 -0.79 10.91
CA LYS A 391 30.87 -1.74 9.89
C LYS A 391 31.37 -3.04 10.55
N GLN A 392 30.72 -4.18 10.38
CA GLN A 392 31.28 -5.50 10.65
C GLN A 392 32.47 -5.78 9.72
N LEU A 393 33.62 -6.02 10.34
CA LEU A 393 34.86 -6.45 9.68
C LEU A 393 35.05 -7.97 9.72
N ALA A 394 34.59 -8.62 10.79
CA ALA A 394 34.69 -10.07 10.97
C ALA A 394 33.65 -10.58 11.96
N ARG A 395 33.42 -11.90 11.96
CA ARG A 395 32.67 -12.64 12.99
C ARG A 395 33.48 -13.86 13.38
N ILE A 396 33.45 -14.25 14.64
CA ILE A 396 33.96 -15.56 15.05
C ILE A 396 32.82 -16.56 14.94
N ASP A 397 33.02 -17.61 14.15
CA ASP A 397 32.04 -18.67 13.90
C ASP A 397 31.94 -19.68 15.04
N LYS A 398 32.04 -19.19 16.28
CA LYS A 398 31.81 -19.93 17.51
C LYS A 398 30.79 -19.16 18.34
N LEU A 399 29.64 -19.79 18.58
CA LEU A 399 28.65 -19.26 19.52
C LEU A 399 29.24 -19.27 20.92
N VAL A 400 29.14 -18.13 21.60
CA VAL A 400 29.52 -17.97 23.00
C VAL A 400 28.27 -17.65 23.80
N GLU A 401 28.15 -18.26 24.97
CA GLU A 401 27.13 -17.96 25.94
C GLU A 401 27.66 -16.93 26.94
N ILE A 402 26.91 -15.85 27.13
CA ILE A 402 27.22 -14.78 28.08
C ILE A 402 25.94 -14.49 28.87
N GLY A 403 25.91 -14.95 30.12
CA GLY A 403 24.67 -15.07 30.88
C GLY A 403 23.67 -15.92 30.11
N ARG A 404 22.39 -15.53 30.08
CA ARG A 404 21.32 -16.23 29.35
C ARG A 404 21.31 -16.03 27.83
N PHE A 405 22.32 -15.38 27.26
CA PHE A 405 22.32 -15.02 25.84
C PHE A 405 23.42 -15.78 25.11
N ARG A 406 23.03 -16.46 24.02
CA ARG A 406 23.95 -17.15 23.11
C ARG A 406 24.09 -16.34 21.83
N ASN A 407 25.31 -15.92 21.50
CA ASN A 407 25.59 -15.14 20.29
C ASN A 407 27.06 -15.22 19.84
N TYR A 408 27.39 -14.59 18.72
CA TYR A 408 28.75 -14.53 18.18
C TYR A 408 29.47 -13.25 18.63
N TRP A 409 30.79 -13.25 18.55
CA TRP A 409 31.60 -12.03 18.61
C TRP A 409 31.79 -11.47 17.20
N TYR A 410 31.63 -10.15 17.08
CA TYR A 410 31.80 -9.43 15.83
C TYR A 410 32.92 -8.41 15.99
N LYS A 411 33.87 -8.38 15.05
CA LYS A 411 34.82 -7.29 14.89
C LYS A 411 34.12 -6.20 14.11
N ILE A 412 34.13 -4.97 14.62
CA ILE A 412 33.47 -3.82 14.02
C ILE A 412 34.43 -2.66 13.82
N GLU A 413 34.02 -1.70 12.99
CA GLU A 413 34.64 -0.41 12.75
C GLU A 413 33.57 0.69 12.82
N THR A 414 33.82 1.74 13.60
CA THR A 414 32.94 2.91 13.69
C THR A 414 33.22 3.90 12.54
N ALA A 415 32.33 4.87 12.33
CA ALA A 415 32.48 5.88 11.29
C ALA A 415 33.79 6.71 11.41
N ASN A 416 34.34 6.85 12.61
CA ASN A 416 35.64 7.49 12.87
C ASN A 416 36.83 6.52 12.86
N GLY A 417 36.68 5.31 12.29
CA GLY A 417 37.77 4.36 12.08
C GLY A 417 38.20 3.53 13.30
N LYS A 418 37.55 3.69 14.47
CA LYS A 418 37.90 2.87 15.65
C LYS A 418 37.43 1.43 15.45
N LYS A 419 38.32 0.48 15.71
CA LYS A 419 38.10 -0.97 15.53
C LYS A 419 38.09 -1.72 16.86
N GLY A 420 37.31 -2.80 16.92
CA GLY A 420 37.35 -3.75 18.04
C GLY A 420 36.18 -4.72 18.04
N TRP A 421 36.01 -5.46 19.13
CA TRP A 421 35.09 -6.60 19.23
C TRP A 421 33.89 -6.32 20.12
N ILE A 422 32.72 -6.76 19.67
CA ILE A 422 31.44 -6.59 20.36
C ILE A 422 30.66 -7.91 20.36
N PHE A 423 29.94 -8.18 21.45
CA PHE A 423 29.07 -9.34 21.55
C PHE A 423 27.76 -9.09 20.77
N GLY A 424 27.43 -10.01 19.88
CA GLY A 424 26.37 -9.83 18.87
C GLY A 424 24.96 -9.65 19.42
N ARG A 425 24.72 -9.95 20.70
CA ARG A 425 23.43 -9.69 21.37
C ARG A 425 22.97 -8.23 21.26
N TYR A 426 23.90 -7.29 21.14
CA TYR A 426 23.62 -5.86 21.06
C TYR A 426 23.65 -5.30 19.64
N LEU A 427 23.79 -6.18 18.65
CA LEU A 427 23.81 -5.80 17.25
C LEU A 427 22.50 -6.23 16.60
N SER A 428 22.01 -5.40 15.69
CA SER A 428 21.01 -5.81 14.73
C SER A 428 21.56 -5.59 13.34
N ASP A 429 21.37 -6.59 12.49
CA ASP A 429 21.83 -6.52 11.11
C ASP A 429 21.15 -5.34 10.43
N PHE A 430 21.97 -4.46 9.86
CA PHE A 430 21.48 -3.30 9.13
C PHE A 430 21.47 -3.67 7.66
N ILE A 431 20.39 -4.32 7.25
CA ILE A 431 20.18 -4.76 5.86
C ILE A 431 18.96 -4.02 5.26
N PRO A 432 18.94 -2.67 5.18
CA PRO A 432 17.79 -2.01 4.58
C PRO A 432 17.95 -1.89 3.08
N MET A 433 17.13 -2.64 2.38
CA MET A 433 16.97 -2.57 0.92
C MET A 433 15.82 -1.58 0.66
N GLY A 434 16.17 -0.33 0.32
CA GLY A 434 15.22 0.77 0.09
C GLY A 434 14.74 1.57 1.32
N ALA A 435 14.27 2.80 1.08
CA ALA A 435 13.91 3.79 2.11
C ALA A 435 12.79 3.34 3.07
N GLU A 436 11.82 2.57 2.60
CA GLU A 436 10.72 2.09 3.44
C GLU A 436 11.16 0.97 4.39
N LYS A 437 11.98 0.02 3.93
CA LYS A 437 12.54 -1.03 4.80
C LYS A 437 13.48 -0.40 5.84
N LYS A 438 14.28 0.61 5.44
CA LYS A 438 15.10 1.43 6.34
C LYS A 438 14.25 2.07 7.45
N ALA A 439 13.16 2.74 7.09
CA ALA A 439 12.24 3.36 8.04
C ALA A 439 11.55 2.34 8.96
N LYS A 440 11.06 1.22 8.41
CA LYS A 440 10.47 0.13 9.18
C LYS A 440 11.45 -0.42 10.22
N PHE A 441 12.70 -0.65 9.83
CA PHE A 441 13.78 -1.09 10.71
C PHE A 441 14.02 -0.09 11.86
N TYR A 442 14.22 1.19 11.55
CA TYR A 442 14.44 2.22 12.58
C TYR A 442 13.26 2.34 13.56
N PHE A 443 12.03 2.31 13.04
CA PHE A 443 10.84 2.33 13.89
C PHE A 443 10.73 1.08 14.77
N GLN A 444 11.13 -0.10 14.27
CA GLN A 444 11.13 -1.34 15.05
C GLN A 444 12.10 -1.24 16.23
N ILE A 445 13.37 -0.86 15.99
CA ILE A 445 14.36 -0.77 17.06
C ILE A 445 14.02 0.33 18.07
N ALA A 446 13.51 1.49 17.61
CA ALA A 446 13.06 2.56 18.50
C ALA A 446 11.88 2.13 19.37
N LYS A 447 10.85 1.48 18.78
CA LYS A 447 9.70 0.97 19.53
C LYS A 447 10.11 -0.07 20.57
N GLN A 448 10.98 -1.01 20.21
CA GLN A 448 11.48 -2.01 21.15
C GLN A 448 12.29 -1.37 22.29
N ARG A 449 13.10 -0.35 21.99
CA ARG A 449 13.86 0.41 22.99
C ARG A 449 12.93 1.16 23.94
N LEU A 450 11.92 1.85 23.41
CA LEU A 450 10.94 2.64 24.18
C LEU A 450 10.07 1.78 25.13
N LYS A 451 9.85 0.50 24.82
CA LYS A 451 9.12 -0.44 25.68
C LYS A 451 9.88 -0.83 26.95
N LYS A 452 11.21 -0.66 26.99
CA LYS A 452 12.03 -1.02 28.14
C LYS A 452 11.99 0.08 29.20
N ARG A 453 12.25 -0.29 30.46
CA ARG A 453 12.58 0.66 31.52
C ARG A 453 14.01 1.15 31.30
N LEU A 454 14.16 2.40 30.90
CA LEU A 454 15.46 3.03 30.65
C LEU A 454 15.85 3.90 31.84
N ASN A 455 17.16 4.08 32.06
CA ASN A 455 17.68 5.14 32.93
C ASN A 455 17.84 6.43 32.12
N LEU A 456 18.10 7.55 32.80
CA LEU A 456 18.12 8.87 32.17
C LEU A 456 19.08 8.98 30.96
N PRO A 457 20.35 8.53 31.04
CA PRO A 457 21.25 8.57 29.88
C PRO A 457 20.78 7.71 28.70
N ASN A 458 20.17 6.55 28.97
CA ASN A 458 19.65 5.68 27.92
C ASN A 458 18.39 6.23 27.25
N GLN A 459 17.59 6.99 28.01
CA GLN A 459 16.43 7.72 27.49
C GLN A 459 16.87 8.85 26.57
N ILE A 460 17.92 9.59 26.94
CA ILE A 460 18.53 10.64 26.10
C ILE A 460 19.06 10.06 24.79
N ASN A 461 19.82 8.97 24.84
CA ASN A 461 20.35 8.31 23.64
C ASN A 461 19.25 7.85 22.66
N LEU A 462 18.06 7.47 23.15
CA LEU A 462 16.94 7.13 22.29
C LEU A 462 16.42 8.37 21.55
N ILE A 463 16.33 9.52 22.22
CA ILE A 463 15.92 10.78 21.61
C ILE A 463 16.93 11.21 20.55
N ASP A 464 18.23 11.16 20.86
CA ASP A 464 19.30 11.52 19.92
C ASP A 464 19.30 10.62 18.67
N PHE A 465 19.00 9.33 18.83
CA PHE A 465 18.80 8.43 17.69
C PHE A 465 17.61 8.86 16.82
N LEU A 466 16.47 9.20 17.43
CA LEU A 466 15.30 9.66 16.70
C LEU A 466 15.57 10.99 15.97
N ASP A 467 16.40 11.87 16.54
CA ASP A 467 16.87 13.09 15.87
C ASP A 467 17.75 12.76 14.66
N THR A 468 18.68 11.81 14.81
CA THR A 468 19.61 11.41 13.74
C THR A 468 18.89 10.85 12.52
N ILE A 469 17.78 10.11 12.71
CA ILE A 469 17.01 9.53 11.60
C ILE A 469 15.98 10.50 11.01
N LYS A 470 15.87 11.74 11.52
CA LYS A 470 14.81 12.67 11.13
C LYS A 470 14.74 12.88 9.62
N ASN A 471 15.86 13.21 8.99
CA ASN A 471 15.91 13.50 7.55
C ASN A 471 15.49 12.30 6.70
N ASP A 472 15.85 11.07 7.11
CA ASP A 472 15.42 9.84 6.42
C ASP A 472 13.89 9.66 6.49
N MET A 473 13.22 10.20 7.51
CA MET A 473 11.78 10.02 7.75
C MET A 473 10.93 11.15 7.17
N LEU A 474 11.47 12.37 7.02
CA LEU A 474 10.71 13.54 6.56
C LEU A 474 10.25 13.45 5.10
N ALA A 475 10.87 12.59 4.29
CA ALA A 475 10.47 12.35 2.90
C ALA A 475 9.10 11.63 2.73
N SER A 476 8.33 11.43 3.81
CA SER A 476 6.95 10.95 3.73
C SER A 476 6.15 11.42 4.94
N PRO A 477 4.95 12.01 4.73
CA PRO A 477 4.10 12.47 5.83
C PRO A 477 3.83 11.40 6.88
N LYS A 478 3.52 10.17 6.45
CA LYS A 478 3.25 9.02 7.32
C LYS A 478 4.47 8.58 8.15
N ARG A 479 5.68 8.72 7.60
CA ARG A 479 6.93 8.39 8.32
C ARG A 479 7.25 9.49 9.34
N ALA A 480 7.10 10.74 8.96
CA ALA A 480 7.28 11.90 9.83
C ALA A 480 6.32 11.88 11.03
N GLU A 481 5.02 11.61 10.80
CA GLU A 481 4.02 11.46 11.87
C GLU A 481 4.43 10.38 12.89
N LYS A 482 4.83 9.20 12.37
CA LYS A 482 5.23 8.07 13.21
C LYS A 482 6.53 8.36 13.98
N LEU A 483 7.46 9.11 13.40
CA LEU A 483 8.64 9.60 14.08
C LEU A 483 8.26 10.57 15.20
N ALA A 484 7.38 11.55 14.93
CA ALA A 484 6.91 12.52 15.91
C ALA A 484 6.22 11.85 17.10
N MET A 485 5.38 10.83 16.87
CA MET A 485 4.78 10.03 17.95
C MET A 485 5.83 9.35 18.85
N LEU A 486 6.89 8.79 18.27
CA LEU A 486 7.96 8.13 19.04
C LEU A 486 8.76 9.16 19.84
N HIS A 487 9.06 10.31 19.25
CA HIS A 487 9.73 11.42 19.89
C HIS A 487 8.95 11.96 21.08
N LEU A 488 7.67 12.30 20.90
CA LEU A 488 6.81 12.80 21.96
C LEU A 488 6.78 11.85 23.16
N ARG A 489 6.53 10.55 22.92
CA ARG A 489 6.53 9.55 23.99
C ARG A 489 7.87 9.43 24.70
N SER A 490 8.96 9.58 23.95
CA SER A 490 10.32 9.53 24.48
C SER A 490 10.62 10.76 25.36
N LEU A 491 10.21 11.95 24.92
CA LEU A 491 10.34 13.21 25.64
C LEU A 491 9.48 13.23 26.91
N THR A 492 8.23 12.76 26.84
CA THR A 492 7.37 12.66 28.04
C THR A 492 8.02 11.79 29.11
N LYS A 493 8.58 10.63 28.72
CA LYS A 493 9.32 9.77 29.65
C LYS A 493 10.55 10.47 30.22
N LEU A 494 11.32 11.18 29.38
CA LEU A 494 12.49 11.92 29.83
C LEU A 494 12.13 12.95 30.90
N ILE A 495 11.07 13.72 30.70
CA ILE A 495 10.60 14.74 31.64
C ILE A 495 10.21 14.10 32.98
N VAL A 496 9.38 13.06 32.96
CA VAL A 496 8.96 12.33 34.18
C VAL A 496 10.14 11.75 34.95
N MET A 497 11.22 11.38 34.26
CA MET A 497 12.42 10.80 34.87
C MET A 497 13.41 11.85 35.42
N SER A 498 13.29 13.11 35.00
CA SER A 498 14.29 14.14 35.27
C SER A 498 14.02 14.86 36.60
N LYS A 499 15.08 15.20 37.33
CA LYS A 499 15.05 15.93 38.60
C LYS A 499 16.23 16.90 38.68
N GLY A 500 16.10 17.97 39.48
CA GLY A 500 17.15 18.99 39.66
C GLY A 500 17.68 19.53 38.32
N ASN A 501 18.97 19.83 38.22
CA ASN A 501 19.59 20.44 37.02
C ASN A 501 19.44 19.64 35.71
N PHE A 502 19.00 18.38 35.75
CA PHE A 502 18.70 17.59 34.54
C PHE A 502 17.34 17.92 33.92
N ILE A 503 16.42 18.52 34.67
CA ILE A 503 15.13 18.92 34.12
C ILE A 503 15.29 20.05 33.12
N ASP A 504 16.20 21.01 33.36
CA ASP A 504 16.55 22.08 32.42
C ASP A 504 16.94 21.54 31.04
N LYS A 505 17.93 20.64 31.01
CA LYS A 505 18.41 20.01 29.78
C LYS A 505 17.33 19.22 29.06
N SER A 506 16.39 18.65 29.82
CA SER A 506 15.29 17.86 29.27
C SER A 506 14.20 18.76 28.68
N LEU A 507 13.92 19.90 29.32
CA LEU A 507 13.04 20.94 28.81
C LEU A 507 13.62 21.60 27.55
N ASP A 508 14.93 21.83 27.49
CA ASP A 508 15.59 22.35 26.27
C ASP A 508 15.45 21.39 25.08
N LYS A 509 15.47 20.08 25.32
CA LYS A 509 15.19 19.07 24.27
C LYS A 509 13.74 19.13 23.79
N VAL A 510 12.79 19.41 24.70
CA VAL A 510 11.37 19.62 24.32
C VAL A 510 11.24 20.85 23.44
N ILE A 511 11.84 21.97 23.83
CA ILE A 511 11.84 23.22 23.05
C ILE A 511 12.41 22.98 21.63
N LYS A 512 13.60 22.37 21.54
CA LYS A 512 14.24 22.05 20.26
C LYS A 512 13.35 21.18 19.39
N PHE A 513 12.72 20.16 19.98
CA PHE A 513 11.80 19.29 19.25
C PHE A 513 10.63 20.10 18.66
N ILE A 514 9.93 20.88 19.50
CA ILE A 514 8.77 21.71 19.10
C ILE A 514 9.15 22.65 17.94
N GLN A 515 10.24 23.40 18.09
CA GLN A 515 10.73 24.33 17.07
C GLN A 515 11.00 23.60 15.75
N SER A 516 11.62 22.43 15.83
CA SER A 516 12.00 21.64 14.65
C SER A 516 10.81 20.96 13.95
N THR A 517 9.64 20.88 14.60
CA THR A 517 8.42 20.26 14.07
C THR A 517 7.36 21.28 13.64
N ARG A 518 7.38 22.51 14.19
CA ARG A 518 6.49 23.60 13.76
C ARG A 518 6.64 23.97 12.28
N GLN A 519 7.80 23.69 11.69
CA GLN A 519 8.10 24.02 10.29
C GLN A 519 7.60 22.97 9.29
N SER A 520 7.10 21.81 9.74
CA SER A 520 6.57 20.78 8.84
C SER A 520 5.05 20.84 8.78
N GLN A 521 4.48 21.22 7.63
CA GLN A 521 3.03 21.16 7.27
C GLN A 521 2.41 19.75 7.35
N ILE A 522 3.10 18.80 7.99
CA ILE A 522 2.84 17.37 7.99
C ILE A 522 2.02 16.93 9.22
N LEU A 523 1.81 17.82 10.20
CA LEU A 523 1.29 17.47 11.53
C LEU A 523 -0.13 17.97 11.82
N ASP A 524 -0.79 18.59 10.85
CA ASP A 524 -2.07 19.26 11.03
C ASP A 524 -3.22 18.24 11.22
N ASN A 525 -4.15 18.52 12.14
CA ASN A 525 -5.37 17.74 12.40
C ASN A 525 -5.20 16.27 12.85
N ASN A 526 -4.07 15.89 13.45
CA ASN A 526 -3.87 14.54 13.96
C ASN A 526 -4.25 14.37 15.45
N ARG A 527 -5.46 13.85 15.71
CA ARG A 527 -5.99 13.60 17.07
C ARG A 527 -5.08 12.74 17.96
N TYR A 528 -4.34 11.78 17.41
CA TYR A 528 -3.42 10.95 18.19
C TYR A 528 -2.18 11.72 18.62
N LEU A 529 -1.67 12.60 17.74
CA LEU A 529 -0.56 13.48 18.05
C LEU A 529 -0.95 14.48 19.15
N SER A 530 -2.12 15.13 19.03
CA SER A 530 -2.63 16.04 20.06
C SER A 530 -2.73 15.37 21.43
N LYS A 531 -3.13 14.08 21.48
CA LYS A 531 -3.18 13.31 22.73
C LYS A 531 -1.79 13.10 23.35
N GLU A 532 -0.77 12.79 22.56
CA GLU A 532 0.59 12.61 23.09
C GLU A 532 1.23 13.96 23.47
N ILE A 533 0.93 15.05 22.75
CA ILE A 533 1.36 16.41 23.10
C ILE A 533 0.74 16.84 24.43
N ASN A 534 -0.55 16.59 24.65
CA ASN A 534 -1.20 16.87 25.94
C ASN A 534 -0.56 16.11 27.11
N LYS A 535 -0.14 14.85 26.91
CA LYS A 535 0.59 14.11 27.96
C LYS A 535 1.96 14.73 28.25
N LEU A 536 2.67 15.20 27.22
CA LEU A 536 3.94 15.91 27.40
C LEU A 536 3.71 17.21 28.18
N ARG A 537 2.67 17.98 27.83
CA ARG A 537 2.24 19.19 28.54
C ARG A 537 2.03 18.93 30.03
N ILE A 538 1.21 17.93 30.36
CA ILE A 538 0.93 17.53 31.76
C ILE A 538 2.23 17.12 32.48
N ALA A 539 3.09 16.35 31.81
CA ALA A 539 4.36 15.94 32.40
C ALA A 539 5.28 17.13 32.71
N VAL A 540 5.32 18.14 31.83
CA VAL A 540 6.09 19.39 32.04
C VAL A 540 5.51 20.20 33.19
N ASP A 541 4.18 20.32 33.28
CA ASP A 541 3.52 21.07 34.35
C ASP A 541 3.80 20.47 35.74
N ASN A 542 3.77 19.14 35.83
CA ASN A 542 4.06 18.40 37.04
C ASN A 542 5.53 18.49 37.50
N THR A 543 6.42 19.15 36.75
CA THR A 543 7.83 19.30 37.16
C THR A 543 8.04 20.30 38.29
N GLY A 544 7.13 21.27 38.45
CA GLY A 544 7.31 22.38 39.40
C GLY A 544 8.54 23.26 39.11
N HIS A 545 9.14 23.15 37.92
CA HIS A 545 10.38 23.84 37.57
C HIS A 545 10.14 25.26 37.06
N LEU A 546 11.08 26.20 37.30
CA LEU A 546 10.96 27.62 36.89
C LEU A 546 10.73 27.82 35.39
N LYS A 547 11.29 26.94 34.55
CA LYS A 547 11.11 27.00 33.07
C LYS A 547 9.79 26.38 32.58
N LYS A 548 8.97 25.79 33.45
CA LYS A 548 7.80 25.01 33.02
C LYS A 548 6.80 25.88 32.25
N ASP A 549 6.55 27.11 32.68
CA ASP A 549 5.53 27.98 32.09
C ASP A 549 5.91 28.41 30.68
N THR A 550 7.19 28.72 30.45
CA THR A 550 7.73 29.04 29.11
C THR A 550 7.56 27.85 28.14
N VAL A 551 7.79 26.63 28.63
CA VAL A 551 7.65 25.41 27.81
C VAL A 551 6.19 25.08 27.56
N ILE A 552 5.32 25.21 28.57
CA ILE A 552 3.87 25.02 28.44
C ILE A 552 3.30 25.99 27.41
N LYS A 553 3.69 27.27 27.45
CA LYS A 553 3.26 28.26 26.46
C LYS A 553 3.58 27.83 25.03
N GLN A 554 4.80 27.35 24.78
CA GLN A 554 5.19 26.84 23.46
C GLN A 554 4.42 25.58 23.05
N ILE A 555 4.10 24.70 24.00
CA ILE A 555 3.27 23.51 23.75
C ILE A 555 1.84 23.94 23.41
N ASP A 556 1.27 24.91 24.11
CA ASP A 556 -0.10 25.38 23.91
C ASP A 556 -0.27 26.11 22.58
N GLU A 557 0.67 26.98 22.21
CA GLU A 557 0.75 27.56 20.86
C GLU A 557 0.87 26.48 19.78
N TRP A 558 1.65 25.42 20.02
CA TRP A 558 1.77 24.32 19.06
C TRP A 558 0.48 23.49 18.96
N LEU A 559 -0.22 23.29 20.06
CA LEU A 559 -1.54 22.66 20.08
C LEU A 559 -2.59 23.50 19.37
N GLN A 560 -2.52 24.84 19.44
CA GLN A 560 -3.37 25.74 18.67
C GLN A 560 -3.11 25.65 17.18
N LEU A 561 -1.85 25.52 16.74
CA LEU A 561 -1.53 25.31 15.32
C LEU A 561 -2.04 23.97 14.76
N ILE A 562 -2.14 22.95 15.60
CA ILE A 562 -2.62 21.61 15.19
C ILE A 562 -4.15 21.53 15.13
N LYS A 563 -4.84 22.35 15.94
CA LYS A 563 -6.30 22.45 16.01
C LYS A 563 -6.82 23.38 14.90
#